data_AF-A0A537FV86-F1
#
_entry.id   AF-A0A537FV86-F1
#
_cell.length_a   1.000
_cell.length_b   1.000
_cell.length_c   1.000
_cell.angle_alpha   90.00
_cell.angle_beta   90.00
_cell.angle_gamma   90.00
#
_symmetry.space_group_name_H-M   'P 1'
#
loop_
_entity.id
_entity.type
_entity.pdbx_description
1 polymer ?
#
loop_
_entity_poly.entity_id
_entity_poly.type
_entity_poly.pdbx_seq_one_letter_code
_entity_poly.pdbx_strand_id
1 'polypeptide(L)'
;MTAWGGNNRFYYIDLSAGPSYRTGDLPIQVAAGHNNVTLSSPYAKTWTTEVIADYVYGAVQNLFAPDVLYPITYSRQYSFHLFVFDNRTAAERQLGPAIAKSVNATRIRAALAGLLPFATLTVNATFLRTDDFPDLAKLIHDSAGLIDPNIQHHVVDARPIYEWLRTSGDGQGNIKKFITVQTPDTSKIDIPAFVFAFKGDYNFGITGKGDVFMPAGHSHGGASSIFGVALPDMVLASHGEDNLNTNAETILNHDVGVGFTATLTHEFGHMMGLNHPFIYDLTEDFTDTVMSYYSASTQYSQFDHDTILRGINDGLLGFAQSELSATSANLFNAAQIANANSAISRANQKYDKMDYKGAVQDSIDAATNAQAANNLSAFGLSPSLLSGILGLAVGVAIGFLVGYLFLQQRQGRGASSSSQMQYGRCPTCGRPLRWDPLMMQWYCDNCKHFVKQ
;
A
#
# COMPACT_ATOMS: atom_id res chain seq x y z
N MET A 1 10.34 22.32 17.45
CA MET A 1 10.21 20.87 17.23
C MET A 1 10.02 20.22 18.59
N THR A 2 8.98 19.39 18.72
CA THR A 2 8.56 18.77 19.99
C THR A 2 8.72 17.26 20.01
N ALA A 3 8.97 16.64 18.85
CA ALA A 3 9.25 15.21 18.74
C ALA A 3 10.14 14.91 17.53
N TRP A 4 10.69 13.70 17.48
CA TRP A 4 11.44 13.19 16.33
C TRP A 4 11.59 11.66 16.39
N GLY A 5 11.65 11.03 15.21
CA GLY A 5 11.93 9.59 15.08
C GLY A 5 12.00 9.16 13.62
N GLY A 6 11.94 7.86 13.37
CA GLY A 6 11.78 7.29 12.02
C GLY A 6 12.97 6.49 11.51
N ASN A 7 14.21 6.86 11.86
CA ASN A 7 15.41 6.13 11.40
C ASN A 7 15.61 4.76 12.07
N ASN A 8 15.06 4.57 13.26
CA ASN A 8 15.10 3.31 14.01
C ASN A 8 13.71 3.10 14.64
N ARG A 9 13.52 1.97 15.33
CA ARG A 9 12.35 1.71 16.21
C ARG A 9 12.42 2.54 17.50
N PHE A 10 12.59 3.85 17.33
CA PHE A 10 12.75 4.80 18.40
C PHE A 10 12.05 6.09 18.00
N TYR A 11 11.22 6.58 18.91
CA TYR A 11 10.50 7.83 18.82
C TYR A 11 10.57 8.49 20.18
N TYR A 12 10.82 9.80 20.21
CA TYR A 12 10.83 10.57 21.44
C TYR A 12 10.02 11.85 21.27
N ILE A 13 9.42 12.28 22.38
CA ILE A 13 8.67 13.52 22.50
C ILE A 13 9.28 14.31 23.67
N ASP A 14 9.63 15.56 23.42
CA ASP A 14 10.02 16.53 24.43
C ASP A 14 8.81 17.42 24.78
N LEU A 15 8.09 17.05 25.84
CA LEU A 15 6.93 17.78 26.34
C LEU A 15 7.28 19.16 26.91
N SER A 16 8.56 19.46 27.14
CA SER A 16 9.02 20.77 27.59
C SER A 16 9.37 21.70 26.43
N ALA A 17 9.50 21.17 25.23
CA ALA A 17 9.76 21.95 24.03
C ALA A 17 8.48 22.59 23.51
N GLY A 18 8.60 23.75 22.87
CA GLY A 18 7.51 24.42 22.16
C GLY A 18 7.47 25.94 22.32
N PRO A 19 6.50 26.61 21.66
CA PRO A 19 5.47 26.02 20.80
C PRO A 19 5.98 25.69 19.39
N SER A 20 5.33 24.71 18.76
CA SER A 20 5.52 24.39 17.34
C SER A 20 4.39 25.04 16.53
N TYR A 21 4.73 25.87 15.53
CA TYR A 21 3.75 26.39 14.57
C TYR A 21 3.13 25.28 13.70
N ARG A 22 3.73 24.09 13.68
CA ARG A 22 3.19 22.93 12.98
C ARG A 22 2.02 22.34 13.75
N THR A 23 2.23 21.94 15.00
CA THR A 23 1.26 21.09 15.75
C THR A 23 0.32 21.90 16.64
N GLY A 24 0.69 23.14 17.00
CA GLY A 24 -0.08 23.97 17.92
C GLY A 24 0.07 23.58 19.39
N ASP A 25 0.88 22.57 19.70
CA ASP A 25 1.09 22.10 21.07
C ASP A 25 1.91 23.09 21.90
N LEU A 26 1.48 23.24 23.16
CA LEU A 26 2.15 24.04 24.16
C LEU A 26 3.13 23.18 24.97
N PRO A 27 4.30 23.73 25.35
CA PRO A 27 5.11 23.11 26.40
C PRO A 27 4.26 22.81 27.64
N ILE A 28 4.48 21.67 28.28
CA ILE A 28 3.64 21.20 29.39
C ILE A 28 3.58 22.20 30.56
N GLN A 29 4.64 22.98 30.79
CA GLN A 29 4.66 24.04 31.81
C GLN A 29 3.74 25.20 31.44
N VAL A 30 3.67 25.54 30.14
CA VAL A 30 2.80 26.58 29.61
C VAL A 30 1.36 26.08 29.59
N ALA A 31 1.12 24.83 29.18
CA ALA A 31 -0.19 24.19 29.21
C ALA A 31 -0.76 24.13 30.64
N ALA A 32 0.07 23.77 31.63
CA ALA A 32 -0.33 23.77 33.03
C ALA A 32 -0.74 25.18 33.50
N GLY A 33 0.05 26.20 33.17
CA GLY A 33 -0.26 27.59 33.49
C GLY A 33 -1.54 28.08 32.82
N HIS A 34 -1.72 27.81 31.53
CA HIS A 34 -2.90 28.19 30.76
C HIS A 34 -4.18 27.55 31.30
N ASN A 35 -4.10 26.29 31.74
CA ASN A 35 -5.23 25.55 32.30
C ASN A 35 -5.39 25.72 33.82
N ASN A 36 -4.66 26.66 34.44
CA ASN A 36 -4.67 26.92 35.89
C ASN A 36 -4.42 25.67 36.75
N VAL A 37 -3.58 24.75 36.28
CA VAL A 37 -3.22 23.51 36.99
C VAL A 37 -2.13 23.82 38.02
N THR A 38 -2.47 23.68 39.30
CA THR A 38 -1.49 23.78 40.39
C THR A 38 -0.80 22.42 40.57
N LEU A 39 0.49 22.31 40.22
CA LEU A 39 1.23 21.04 40.18
C LEU A 39 1.30 20.28 41.52
N SER A 40 1.10 20.97 42.66
CA SER A 40 1.03 20.35 43.99
C SER A 40 -0.36 19.82 44.36
N SER A 41 -1.39 20.08 43.55
CA SER A 41 -2.76 19.65 43.80
C SER A 41 -2.96 18.16 43.51
N PRO A 42 -3.97 17.50 44.13
CA PRO A 42 -4.36 16.15 43.76
C PRO A 42 -4.76 16.02 42.28
N TYR A 43 -5.43 17.05 41.73
CA TYR A 43 -5.86 17.09 40.33
C TYR A 43 -4.70 17.09 39.34
N ALA A 44 -3.58 17.74 39.67
CA ALA A 44 -2.42 17.80 38.78
C ALA A 44 -1.88 16.41 38.41
N LYS A 45 -1.97 15.42 39.31
CA LYS A 45 -1.56 14.05 39.00
C LYS A 45 -2.42 13.45 37.88
N THR A 46 -3.74 13.59 37.99
CA THR A 46 -4.68 13.11 36.97
C THR A 46 -4.45 13.85 35.65
N TRP A 47 -4.37 15.17 35.68
CA TRP A 47 -4.13 15.98 34.49
C TRP A 47 -2.81 15.62 33.79
N THR A 48 -1.71 15.48 34.53
CA THR A 48 -0.42 15.09 33.94
C THR A 48 -0.47 13.67 33.36
N THR A 49 -1.17 12.74 34.01
CA THR A 49 -1.37 11.39 33.44
C THR A 49 -2.15 11.43 32.14
N GLU A 50 -3.23 12.21 32.07
CA GLU A 50 -4.04 12.36 30.86
C GLU A 50 -3.23 12.97 29.72
N VAL A 51 -2.52 14.08 29.98
CA VAL A 51 -1.67 14.73 28.96
C VAL A 51 -0.60 13.78 28.42
N ILE A 52 0.08 13.03 29.29
CA ILE A 52 1.08 12.05 28.82
C ILE A 52 0.42 10.91 28.06
N ALA A 53 -0.76 10.46 28.50
CA ALA A 53 -1.50 9.40 27.83
C ALA A 53 -1.92 9.79 26.42
N ASP A 54 -2.30 11.04 26.18
CA ASP A 54 -2.68 11.54 24.84
C ASP A 54 -1.50 11.45 23.85
N TYR A 55 -0.31 11.92 24.25
CA TYR A 55 0.90 11.79 23.42
C TYR A 55 1.32 10.32 23.19
N VAL A 56 1.19 9.47 24.22
CA VAL A 56 1.47 8.04 24.06
C VAL A 56 0.46 7.39 23.12
N TYR A 57 -0.82 7.78 23.21
CA TYR A 57 -1.87 7.31 22.32
C TYR A 57 -1.57 7.69 20.86
N GLY A 58 -1.23 8.95 20.59
CA GLY A 58 -0.81 9.43 19.26
C GLY A 58 0.31 8.57 18.68
N ALA A 59 1.42 8.45 19.40
CA ALA A 59 2.57 7.66 18.96
C ALA A 59 2.23 6.19 18.71
N VAL A 60 1.42 5.57 19.59
CA VAL A 60 0.99 4.16 19.42
C VAL A 60 0.13 4.00 18.18
N GLN A 61 -0.90 4.82 18.01
CA GLN A 61 -1.85 4.70 16.91
C GLN A 61 -1.26 5.13 15.56
N ASN A 62 -0.27 6.02 15.55
CA ASN A 62 0.34 6.50 14.30
C ASN A 62 1.57 5.69 13.87
N LEU A 63 2.39 5.19 14.81
CA LEU A 63 3.71 4.62 14.48
C LEU A 63 3.83 3.13 14.82
N PHE A 64 3.32 2.71 15.97
CA PHE A 64 3.54 1.35 16.47
C PHE A 64 2.45 0.37 16.09
N ALA A 65 1.21 0.81 16.01
CA ALA A 65 0.06 0.01 15.58
C ALA A 65 -0.84 0.81 14.62
N PRO A 66 -0.30 1.31 13.49
CA PRO A 66 -1.08 2.14 12.59
C PRO A 66 -2.16 1.37 11.86
N ASP A 67 -3.27 2.05 11.65
CA ASP A 67 -4.23 1.64 10.64
C ASP A 67 -3.59 1.71 9.25
N VAL A 68 -4.04 0.81 8.38
CA VAL A 68 -3.62 0.78 6.98
C VAL A 68 -4.68 1.45 6.12
N LEU A 69 -4.25 2.33 5.23
CA LEU A 69 -5.15 3.05 4.32
C LEU A 69 -5.84 2.09 3.36
N TYR A 70 -5.06 1.14 2.87
CA TYR A 70 -5.46 0.15 1.89
C TYR A 70 -4.92 -1.24 2.27
N PRO A 71 -5.57 -2.33 1.82
CA PRO A 71 -5.10 -3.67 2.14
C PRO A 71 -3.70 -3.95 1.61
N ILE A 72 -2.80 -4.32 2.51
CA ILE A 72 -1.43 -4.69 2.17
C ILE A 72 -1.46 -6.07 1.50
N THR A 73 -1.16 -6.11 0.21
CA THR A 73 -1.20 -7.35 -0.57
C THR A 73 0.21 -7.85 -0.88
N TYR A 74 0.48 -9.12 -0.60
CA TYR A 74 1.74 -9.77 -0.97
C TYR A 74 1.81 -10.10 -2.46
N SER A 75 2.94 -9.78 -3.10
CA SER A 75 3.28 -10.26 -4.43
C SER A 75 4.80 -10.41 -4.60
N ARG A 76 5.22 -11.33 -5.47
CA ARG A 76 6.64 -11.53 -5.80
C ARG A 76 7.20 -10.39 -6.66
N GLN A 77 6.33 -9.70 -7.40
CA GLN A 77 6.71 -8.61 -8.28
C GLN A 77 5.75 -7.43 -8.16
N TYR A 78 6.29 -6.22 -8.07
CA TYR A 78 5.52 -4.99 -8.21
C TYR A 78 6.07 -4.17 -9.36
N SER A 79 5.17 -3.73 -10.22
CA SER A 79 5.49 -2.93 -11.39
C SER A 79 4.76 -1.59 -11.31
N PHE A 80 5.53 -0.54 -11.07
CA PHE A 80 5.05 0.84 -11.01
C PHE A 80 5.21 1.49 -12.39
N HIS A 81 4.11 1.97 -12.95
CA HIS A 81 4.05 2.53 -14.31
C HIS A 81 3.66 4.00 -14.25
N LEU A 82 4.59 4.88 -14.58
CA LEU A 82 4.44 6.33 -14.44
C LEU A 82 4.17 6.91 -15.84
N PHE A 83 2.96 7.40 -16.09
CA PHE A 83 2.58 8.09 -17.31
C PHE A 83 2.59 9.59 -17.04
N VAL A 84 3.65 10.26 -17.48
CA VAL A 84 3.91 11.68 -17.20
C VAL A 84 3.51 12.53 -18.38
N PHE A 85 2.39 13.25 -18.26
CA PHE A 85 1.84 14.15 -19.26
C PHE A 85 2.39 15.56 -19.09
N ASP A 86 3.01 16.08 -20.14
CA ASP A 86 3.34 17.49 -20.24
C ASP A 86 2.12 18.24 -20.80
N ASN A 87 1.44 19.01 -19.95
CA ASN A 87 0.31 19.88 -20.27
C ASN A 87 0.66 21.38 -20.23
N ARG A 88 1.95 21.70 -20.07
CA ARG A 88 2.43 23.08 -20.10
C ARG A 88 2.24 23.71 -21.47
N THR A 89 2.37 25.02 -21.55
CA THR A 89 2.40 25.74 -22.83
C THR A 89 3.70 25.46 -23.59
N ALA A 90 3.71 25.75 -24.90
CA ALA A 90 4.93 25.61 -25.71
C ALA A 90 6.08 26.50 -25.20
N ALA A 91 5.75 27.69 -24.68
CA ALA A 91 6.73 28.63 -24.14
C ALA A 91 7.36 28.09 -22.84
N GLU A 92 6.55 27.62 -21.89
CA GLU A 92 7.03 27.03 -20.62
C GLU A 92 7.92 25.81 -20.87
N ARG A 93 7.52 24.92 -21.79
CA ARG A 93 8.34 23.77 -22.18
C ARG A 93 9.69 24.17 -22.77
N GLN A 94 9.75 25.28 -23.51
CA GLN A 94 10.98 25.78 -24.11
C GLN A 94 11.92 26.38 -23.07
N LEU A 95 11.37 27.04 -22.03
CA LEU A 95 12.13 27.57 -20.90
C LEU A 95 12.67 26.44 -20.00
N GLY A 96 11.90 25.37 -19.86
CA GLY A 96 12.24 24.23 -19.03
C GLY A 96 11.85 24.43 -17.55
N PRO A 97 12.00 23.37 -16.73
CA PRO A 97 12.82 22.19 -16.99
C PRO A 97 12.21 21.19 -17.98
N ALA A 98 13.07 20.39 -18.60
CA ALA A 98 12.64 19.25 -19.42
C ALA A 98 11.85 18.26 -18.55
N ILE A 99 10.67 17.82 -19.00
CA ILE A 99 9.77 16.98 -18.20
C ILE A 99 10.43 15.67 -17.75
N ALA A 100 11.36 15.12 -18.55
CA ALA A 100 12.11 13.91 -18.18
C ALA A 100 12.97 14.07 -16.91
N LYS A 101 13.26 15.31 -16.47
CA LYS A 101 14.03 15.61 -15.26
C LYS A 101 13.15 15.76 -14.02
N SER A 102 11.83 15.83 -14.14
CA SER A 102 10.93 16.02 -13.00
C SER A 102 10.72 14.73 -12.19
N VAL A 103 11.06 13.56 -12.76
CA VAL A 103 10.92 12.25 -12.14
C VAL A 103 12.26 11.52 -12.12
N ASN A 104 12.67 11.04 -10.95
CA ASN A 104 13.80 10.14 -10.80
C ASN A 104 13.32 8.72 -10.43
N ALA A 105 13.00 7.93 -11.45
CA ALA A 105 12.51 6.56 -11.28
C ALA A 105 13.48 5.66 -10.48
N THR A 106 14.79 5.90 -10.56
CA THR A 106 15.80 5.16 -9.79
C THR A 106 15.66 5.43 -8.30
N ARG A 107 15.43 6.68 -7.88
CA ARG A 107 15.22 7.05 -6.48
C ARG A 107 13.90 6.49 -5.94
N ILE A 108 12.82 6.59 -6.72
CA ILE A 108 11.53 5.99 -6.36
C ILE A 108 11.69 4.47 -6.15
N ARG A 109 12.34 3.78 -7.09
CA ARG A 109 12.62 2.34 -6.99
C ARG A 109 13.45 2.00 -5.75
N ALA A 110 14.47 2.80 -5.43
CA ALA A 110 15.32 2.55 -4.26
C ALA A 110 14.54 2.66 -2.95
N ALA A 111 13.68 3.67 -2.80
CA ALA A 111 12.81 3.82 -1.63
C ALA A 111 11.84 2.63 -1.50
N LEU A 112 11.16 2.26 -2.60
CA LEU A 112 10.24 1.13 -2.62
C LEU A 112 10.94 -0.22 -2.36
N ALA A 113 12.19 -0.39 -2.80
CA ALA A 113 12.97 -1.60 -2.53
C ALA A 113 13.32 -1.76 -1.05
N GLY A 114 13.46 -0.66 -0.31
CA GLY A 114 13.53 -0.71 1.13
C GLY A 114 12.23 -1.24 1.73
N LEU A 115 11.08 -0.74 1.25
CA LEU A 115 9.75 -1.08 1.76
C LEU A 115 9.35 -2.54 1.46
N LEU A 116 9.75 -3.05 0.30
CA LEU A 116 9.41 -4.38 -0.21
C LEU A 116 10.67 -5.22 -0.48
N PRO A 117 11.45 -5.58 0.56
CA PRO A 117 12.78 -6.15 0.40
C PRO A 117 12.79 -7.61 -0.10
N PHE A 118 11.63 -8.24 -0.24
CA PHE A 118 11.45 -9.61 -0.71
C PHE A 118 10.99 -9.69 -2.19
N ALA A 119 10.59 -8.56 -2.77
CA ALA A 119 9.97 -8.52 -4.09
C ALA A 119 10.91 -8.00 -5.18
N THR A 120 10.64 -8.39 -6.42
CA THR A 120 11.26 -7.76 -7.59
C THR A 120 10.47 -6.49 -7.94
N LEU A 121 11.15 -5.36 -8.08
CA LEU A 121 10.51 -4.07 -8.33
C LEU A 121 10.97 -3.45 -9.65
N THR A 122 10.00 -2.98 -10.44
CA THR A 122 10.24 -2.17 -11.64
C THR A 122 9.52 -0.83 -11.52
N VAL A 123 10.20 0.27 -11.84
CA VAL A 123 9.62 1.60 -11.93
C VAL A 123 9.94 2.15 -13.31
N ASN A 124 8.93 2.30 -14.15
CA ASN A 124 9.08 2.74 -15.53
C ASN A 124 8.33 4.04 -15.74
N ALA A 125 9.03 5.07 -16.25
CA ALA A 125 8.43 6.34 -16.60
C ALA A 125 8.32 6.49 -18.12
N THR A 126 7.11 6.83 -18.58
CA THR A 126 6.79 7.18 -19.96
C THR A 126 6.35 8.63 -20.00
N PHE A 127 7.01 9.44 -20.83
CA PHE A 127 6.72 10.86 -20.98
C PHE A 127 5.86 11.08 -22.22
N LEU A 128 4.74 11.75 -22.04
CA LEU A 128 3.67 11.91 -23.02
C LEU A 128 3.33 13.40 -23.16
N ARG A 129 2.75 13.77 -24.30
CA ARG A 129 2.12 15.08 -24.47
C ARG A 129 0.62 14.94 -24.33
N THR A 130 0.01 15.89 -23.62
CA THR A 130 -1.46 15.93 -23.54
C THR A 130 -2.09 16.20 -24.91
N ASP A 131 -1.39 16.92 -25.79
CA ASP A 131 -1.84 17.24 -27.15
C ASP A 131 -2.10 15.99 -28.01
N ASP A 132 -1.44 14.87 -27.69
CA ASP A 132 -1.65 13.59 -28.38
C ASP A 132 -2.96 12.89 -27.96
N PHE A 133 -3.66 13.44 -26.95
CA PHE A 133 -4.91 12.94 -26.40
C PHE A 133 -5.96 14.07 -26.33
N PRO A 134 -6.56 14.48 -27.46
CA PRO A 134 -7.45 15.66 -27.51
C PRO A 134 -8.62 15.62 -26.52
N ASP A 135 -9.21 14.44 -26.30
CA ASP A 135 -10.31 14.28 -25.34
C ASP A 135 -9.86 14.55 -23.90
N LEU A 136 -8.64 14.10 -23.53
CA LEU A 136 -8.05 14.35 -22.22
C LEU A 136 -7.65 15.82 -22.06
N ALA A 137 -7.06 16.41 -23.10
CA ALA A 137 -6.71 17.84 -23.09
C ALA A 137 -7.96 18.71 -22.90
N LYS A 138 -9.05 18.40 -23.60
CA LYS A 138 -10.34 19.07 -23.44
C LYS A 138 -10.88 18.89 -22.03
N LEU A 139 -10.82 17.68 -21.49
CA LEU A 139 -11.33 17.39 -20.15
C LEU A 139 -10.56 18.15 -19.06
N ILE A 140 -9.23 18.23 -19.16
CA ILE A 140 -8.40 19.05 -18.26
C ILE A 140 -8.81 20.52 -18.33
N HIS A 141 -8.97 21.04 -19.55
CA HIS A 141 -9.39 22.42 -19.76
C HIS A 141 -10.78 22.70 -19.18
N ASP A 142 -11.75 21.82 -19.40
CA ASP A 142 -13.13 22.00 -18.92
C ASP A 142 -13.25 21.79 -17.40
N SER A 143 -12.33 21.03 -16.80
CA SER A 143 -12.24 20.79 -15.35
C SER A 143 -11.41 21.85 -14.64
N ALA A 144 -10.85 22.81 -15.38
CA ALA A 144 -10.11 23.95 -14.87
C ALA A 144 -11.04 25.16 -14.73
N GLY A 145 -11.01 25.84 -13.59
CA GLY A 145 -11.82 27.04 -13.39
C GLY A 145 -11.99 27.51 -11.95
N LEU A 146 -11.42 26.76 -11.00
CA LEU A 146 -11.48 27.08 -9.59
C LEU A 146 -10.13 27.60 -9.13
N ILE A 147 -10.16 28.38 -8.06
CA ILE A 147 -8.97 28.94 -7.42
C ILE A 147 -8.99 28.48 -5.97
N ASP A 148 -7.86 27.95 -5.52
CA ASP A 148 -7.61 27.63 -4.13
C ASP A 148 -7.60 28.93 -3.29
N PRO A 149 -8.51 29.09 -2.32
CA PRO A 149 -8.59 30.33 -1.55
C PRO A 149 -7.40 30.56 -0.62
N ASN A 150 -6.64 29.52 -0.26
CA ASN A 150 -5.57 29.61 0.74
C ASN A 150 -4.23 30.02 0.11
N ILE A 151 -3.89 29.44 -1.04
CA ILE A 151 -2.64 29.73 -1.74
C ILE A 151 -2.83 30.49 -3.06
N GLN A 152 -4.07 30.75 -3.48
CA GLN A 152 -4.42 31.48 -4.70
C GLN A 152 -3.97 30.81 -6.01
N HIS A 153 -3.82 29.48 -5.98
CA HIS A 153 -3.46 28.67 -7.16
C HIS A 153 -4.69 28.23 -7.95
N HIS A 154 -4.55 28.10 -9.26
CA HIS A 154 -5.59 27.50 -10.08
C HIS A 154 -5.72 25.99 -9.87
N VAL A 155 -6.95 25.48 -10.00
CA VAL A 155 -7.31 24.09 -9.72
C VAL A 155 -7.91 23.42 -10.95
N VAL A 156 -7.42 22.21 -11.24
CA VAL A 156 -8.05 21.22 -12.13
C VAL A 156 -8.72 20.18 -11.25
N ASP A 157 -10.04 19.97 -11.40
CA ASP A 157 -10.71 18.88 -10.67
C ASP A 157 -10.18 17.51 -11.14
N ALA A 158 -9.60 16.75 -10.22
CA ALA A 158 -9.01 15.44 -10.47
C ALA A 158 -10.08 14.37 -10.72
N ARG A 159 -11.32 14.56 -10.24
CA ARG A 159 -12.37 13.52 -10.33
C ARG A 159 -12.77 13.22 -11.78
N PRO A 160 -13.10 14.20 -12.66
CA PRO A 160 -13.36 13.92 -14.07
C PRO A 160 -12.19 13.20 -14.74
N ILE A 161 -10.95 13.57 -14.41
CA ILE A 161 -9.74 12.93 -14.97
C ILE A 161 -9.64 11.47 -14.53
N TYR A 162 -9.84 11.20 -13.24
CA TYR A 162 -9.91 9.85 -12.69
C TYR A 162 -10.97 9.00 -13.40
N GLU A 163 -12.18 9.53 -13.55
CA GLU A 163 -13.30 8.87 -14.21
C GLU A 163 -13.03 8.56 -15.69
N TRP A 164 -12.34 9.45 -16.40
CA TRP A 164 -11.93 9.22 -17.78
C TRP A 164 -10.86 8.13 -17.89
N LEU A 165 -9.92 8.08 -16.95
CA LEU A 165 -8.86 7.08 -16.91
C LEU A 165 -9.41 5.71 -16.54
N ARG A 166 -10.08 5.57 -15.39
CA ARG A 166 -10.45 4.28 -14.82
C ARG A 166 -11.35 3.47 -15.74
N THR A 167 -11.29 2.14 -15.59
CA THR A 167 -12.30 1.28 -16.22
C THR A 167 -13.58 1.34 -15.38
N SER A 168 -14.63 1.92 -15.95
CA SER A 168 -15.99 1.93 -15.41
C SER A 168 -16.56 0.52 -15.30
N GLY A 169 -17.59 0.34 -14.47
CA GLY A 169 -18.22 -0.96 -14.23
C GLY A 169 -18.87 -1.60 -15.47
N ASP A 170 -19.04 -0.83 -16.55
CA ASP A 170 -19.49 -1.27 -17.86
C ASP A 170 -18.33 -1.65 -18.80
N GLY A 171 -17.09 -1.63 -18.31
CA GLY A 171 -15.89 -1.98 -19.07
C GLY A 171 -15.32 -0.85 -19.95
N GLN A 172 -15.94 0.34 -19.93
CA GLN A 172 -15.47 1.52 -20.65
C GLN A 172 -14.42 2.28 -19.84
N GLY A 173 -13.45 2.94 -20.48
CA GLY A 173 -12.38 3.67 -19.80
C GLY A 173 -11.13 3.78 -20.67
N ASN A 174 -10.21 4.66 -20.30
CA ASN A 174 -9.03 4.96 -21.11
C ASN A 174 -7.72 4.37 -20.59
N ILE A 175 -7.71 3.75 -19.40
CA ILE A 175 -6.51 3.16 -18.79
C ILE A 175 -5.83 2.13 -19.71
N LYS A 176 -6.62 1.36 -20.46
CA LYS A 176 -6.14 0.37 -21.43
C LYS A 176 -5.35 0.95 -22.60
N LYS A 177 -5.46 2.27 -22.85
CA LYS A 177 -4.61 2.98 -23.83
C LYS A 177 -3.16 3.08 -23.35
N PHE A 178 -2.93 2.93 -22.04
CA PHE A 178 -1.63 3.12 -21.40
C PHE A 178 -1.09 1.81 -20.83
N ILE A 179 -1.96 1.03 -20.18
CA ILE A 179 -1.60 -0.23 -19.54
C ILE A 179 -2.78 -1.20 -19.48
N THR A 180 -2.48 -2.49 -19.69
CA THR A 180 -3.36 -3.59 -19.31
C THR A 180 -3.00 -4.00 -17.89
N VAL A 181 -3.71 -3.47 -16.90
CA VAL A 181 -3.53 -3.83 -15.49
C VAL A 181 -3.96 -5.28 -15.32
N GLN A 182 -3.04 -6.14 -14.84
CA GLN A 182 -3.37 -7.51 -14.51
C GLN A 182 -4.17 -7.56 -13.21
N THR A 183 -5.11 -8.50 -13.11
CA THR A 183 -5.75 -8.77 -11.82
C THR A 183 -4.66 -9.10 -10.80
N PRO A 184 -4.59 -8.38 -9.67
CA PRO A 184 -3.56 -8.61 -8.67
C PRO A 184 -3.52 -10.08 -8.23
N ASP A 185 -2.33 -10.66 -8.21
CA ASP A 185 -2.07 -11.96 -7.62
C ASP A 185 -0.68 -12.02 -6.95
N THR A 186 -0.33 -13.20 -6.43
CA THR A 186 0.98 -13.41 -5.77
C THR A 186 2.17 -13.35 -6.72
N SER A 187 1.94 -13.37 -8.03
CA SER A 187 2.99 -13.31 -9.02
C SER A 187 3.35 -11.87 -9.36
N LYS A 188 2.36 -11.01 -9.59
CA LYS A 188 2.58 -9.63 -10.01
C LYS A 188 1.44 -8.69 -9.63
N ILE A 189 1.80 -7.47 -9.23
CA ILE A 189 0.90 -6.33 -9.08
C ILE A 189 1.38 -5.19 -9.97
N ASP A 190 0.46 -4.60 -10.75
CA ASP A 190 0.71 -3.41 -11.57
C ASP A 190 0.08 -2.18 -10.89
N ILE A 191 0.88 -1.14 -10.64
CA ILE A 191 0.47 0.09 -9.96
C ILE A 191 0.69 1.27 -10.92
N PRO A 192 -0.38 1.76 -11.58
CA PRO A 192 -0.27 2.90 -12.48
C PRO A 192 -0.28 4.24 -11.72
N ALA A 193 0.51 5.19 -12.20
CA ALA A 193 0.48 6.58 -11.79
C ALA A 193 0.33 7.48 -13.02
N PHE A 194 -0.64 8.37 -12.99
CA PHE A 194 -0.88 9.37 -14.02
C PHE A 194 -0.48 10.74 -13.47
N VAL A 195 0.56 11.31 -14.07
CA VAL A 195 1.27 12.48 -13.54
C VAL A 195 1.14 13.62 -14.54
N PHE A 196 0.75 14.80 -14.08
CA PHE A 196 0.43 15.93 -14.96
C PHE A 196 1.28 17.15 -14.60
N ALA A 197 2.11 17.59 -15.53
CA ALA A 197 2.75 18.90 -15.46
C ALA A 197 1.84 19.93 -16.12
N PHE A 198 1.12 20.71 -15.31
CA PHE A 198 0.20 21.73 -15.81
C PHE A 198 0.92 23.06 -16.08
N LYS A 199 0.28 23.92 -16.89
CA LYS A 199 0.72 25.31 -17.11
C LYS A 199 0.67 26.15 -15.82
N GLY A 200 1.51 27.17 -15.71
CA GLY A 200 1.50 28.16 -14.62
C GLY A 200 1.43 27.55 -13.21
N ASP A 201 0.50 28.05 -12.41
CA ASP A 201 0.25 27.69 -11.01
C ASP A 201 -0.82 26.58 -10.83
N TYR A 202 -1.22 25.91 -11.91
CA TYR A 202 -2.28 24.91 -11.86
C TYR A 202 -1.86 23.63 -11.14
N ASN A 203 -2.69 23.16 -10.21
CA ASN A 203 -2.56 21.86 -9.55
C ASN A 203 -3.91 21.14 -9.51
N PHE A 204 -3.91 19.86 -9.14
CA PHE A 204 -5.13 19.12 -8.92
C PHE A 204 -5.89 19.63 -7.70
N GLY A 205 -7.19 19.42 -7.68
CA GLY A 205 -8.05 19.48 -6.51
C GLY A 205 -9.03 18.32 -6.55
N ILE A 206 -9.65 17.98 -5.42
CA ILE A 206 -10.63 16.90 -5.33
C ILE A 206 -11.99 17.47 -4.93
N THR A 207 -13.00 17.23 -5.77
CA THR A 207 -14.39 17.52 -5.42
C THR A 207 -14.94 16.54 -4.38
N GLY A 208 -15.90 16.97 -3.55
CA GLY A 208 -16.58 16.16 -2.53
C GLY A 208 -17.75 16.88 -1.86
N LYS A 209 -18.94 16.27 -1.81
CA LYS A 209 -20.15 16.75 -1.08
C LYS A 209 -20.45 18.27 -1.22
N GLY A 210 -20.58 18.75 -2.45
CA GLY A 210 -20.94 20.16 -2.74
C GLY A 210 -19.77 21.13 -2.67
N ASP A 211 -18.65 20.71 -2.08
CA ASP A 211 -17.40 21.45 -2.06
C ASP A 211 -16.47 20.92 -3.16
N VAL A 212 -15.67 21.81 -3.72
CA VAL A 212 -14.55 21.42 -4.58
C VAL A 212 -13.25 21.35 -3.78
N PHE A 213 -13.35 21.04 -2.49
CA PHE A 213 -12.32 21.33 -1.52
C PHE A 213 -12.62 20.49 -0.26
N MET A 214 -11.70 19.61 0.17
CA MET A 214 -11.87 18.87 1.43
C MET A 214 -12.04 19.87 2.58
N PRO A 215 -13.12 19.88 3.38
CA PRO A 215 -13.33 20.89 4.41
C PRO A 215 -12.13 20.95 5.37
N ALA A 216 -11.59 22.15 5.56
CA ALA A 216 -10.60 22.46 6.59
C ALA A 216 -11.12 22.00 7.95
N GLY A 217 -10.65 20.85 8.42
CA GLY A 217 -11.13 20.22 9.65
C GLY A 217 -10.06 19.48 10.46
N HIS A 218 -8.80 19.48 10.01
CA HIS A 218 -7.67 18.98 10.80
C HIS A 218 -6.58 20.02 10.73
N SER A 219 -6.51 20.86 11.77
CA SER A 219 -5.48 21.79 12.27
C SER A 219 -4.18 22.11 11.49
N HIS A 220 -4.20 22.06 10.17
CA HIS A 220 -3.30 22.70 9.23
C HIS A 220 -4.21 23.37 8.20
N GLY A 221 -4.29 24.70 8.24
CA GLY A 221 -5.20 25.46 7.40
C GLY A 221 -5.11 25.05 5.93
N GLY A 222 -6.25 24.68 5.37
CA GLY A 222 -6.54 24.84 3.96
C GLY A 222 -6.94 23.57 3.24
N ALA A 223 -8.21 23.52 2.84
CA ALA A 223 -8.59 22.81 1.63
C ALA A 223 -7.81 23.41 0.47
N SER A 224 -6.74 22.74 0.06
CA SER A 224 -5.77 23.30 -0.88
C SER A 224 -5.62 22.40 -2.11
N SER A 225 -5.18 22.95 -3.23
CA SER A 225 -4.73 22.17 -4.37
C SER A 225 -3.72 21.12 -3.91
N ILE A 226 -3.78 19.93 -4.47
CA ILE A 226 -3.00 18.76 -4.05
C ILE A 226 -1.90 18.48 -5.07
N PHE A 227 -0.76 17.99 -4.56
CA PHE A 227 0.32 17.49 -5.39
C PHE A 227 0.10 16.04 -5.83
N GLY A 228 -0.62 15.25 -5.02
CA GLY A 228 -0.86 13.85 -5.29
C GLY A 228 -2.07 13.31 -4.54
N VAL A 229 -2.61 12.22 -5.06
CA VAL A 229 -3.57 11.37 -4.38
C VAL A 229 -3.42 9.92 -4.85
N ALA A 230 -3.28 9.01 -3.90
CA ALA A 230 -3.47 7.59 -4.10
C ALA A 230 -4.96 7.28 -4.10
N LEU A 231 -5.46 6.76 -5.23
CA LEU A 231 -6.81 6.27 -5.41
C LEU A 231 -6.79 4.73 -5.39
N PRO A 232 -7.95 4.06 -5.25
CA PRO A 232 -7.99 2.61 -5.11
C PRO A 232 -7.30 1.80 -6.22
N ASP A 233 -7.10 2.33 -7.42
CA ASP A 233 -6.51 1.58 -8.55
C ASP A 233 -5.38 2.32 -9.26
N MET A 234 -5.06 3.56 -8.86
CA MET A 234 -4.00 4.37 -9.47
C MET A 234 -3.60 5.55 -8.59
N VAL A 235 -2.44 6.14 -8.89
CA VAL A 235 -2.04 7.44 -8.36
C VAL A 235 -2.38 8.53 -9.38
N LEU A 236 -2.92 9.65 -8.93
CA LEU A 236 -2.91 10.91 -9.68
C LEU A 236 -1.95 11.89 -9.01
N ALA A 237 -1.10 12.55 -9.79
CA ALA A 237 -0.20 13.58 -9.28
C ALA A 237 -0.10 14.77 -10.22
N SER A 238 0.09 15.97 -9.67
CA SER A 238 0.25 17.19 -10.46
C SER A 238 1.18 18.21 -9.83
N HIS A 239 1.88 18.91 -10.70
CA HIS A 239 2.61 20.13 -10.40
C HIS A 239 2.37 21.13 -11.53
N GLY A 240 2.13 22.38 -11.18
CA GLY A 240 2.21 23.49 -12.12
C GLY A 240 3.66 23.76 -12.53
N GLU A 241 3.85 24.45 -13.65
CA GLU A 241 5.14 24.96 -14.09
C GLU A 241 5.83 25.80 -12.98
N ASP A 242 5.05 26.58 -12.24
CA ASP A 242 5.56 27.41 -11.14
C ASP A 242 6.21 26.57 -10.04
N ASN A 243 5.70 25.35 -9.80
CA ASN A 243 6.31 24.42 -8.85
C ASN A 243 7.55 23.72 -9.42
N LEU A 244 7.57 23.43 -10.72
CA LEU A 244 8.66 22.70 -11.39
C LEU A 244 9.92 23.56 -11.57
N ASN A 245 9.80 24.89 -11.55
CA ASN A 245 10.89 25.80 -11.86
C ASN A 245 11.63 26.33 -10.62
N THR A 246 12.89 26.74 -10.77
CA THR A 246 13.77 27.22 -9.68
C THR A 246 13.35 28.56 -9.07
N ASN A 247 12.30 29.20 -9.59
CA ASN A 247 11.70 30.40 -9.03
C ASN A 247 10.54 30.11 -8.06
N ALA A 248 10.35 28.85 -7.64
CA ALA A 248 9.35 28.42 -6.66
C ALA A 248 9.60 28.93 -5.21
N GLU A 249 10.59 29.80 -5.01
CA GLU A 249 11.03 30.36 -3.71
C GLU A 249 9.86 30.90 -2.87
N THR A 250 8.80 31.43 -3.50
CA THR A 250 7.63 32.00 -2.80
C THR A 250 6.67 30.98 -2.20
N ILE A 251 6.67 29.72 -2.66
CA ILE A 251 5.62 28.74 -2.28
C ILE A 251 6.16 27.67 -1.33
N LEU A 252 7.41 27.24 -1.49
CA LEU A 252 7.97 26.10 -0.74
C LEU A 252 9.25 26.44 0.05
N ASN A 253 9.73 27.69 0.04
CA ASN A 253 11.02 28.10 0.65
C ASN A 253 12.22 27.27 0.13
N HIS A 254 12.19 26.86 -1.13
CA HIS A 254 13.28 26.14 -1.78
C HIS A 254 13.86 26.98 -2.92
N ASP A 255 15.18 27.12 -2.99
CA ASP A 255 15.91 27.79 -4.07
C ASP A 255 15.91 26.97 -5.40
N VAL A 256 15.11 25.89 -5.45
CA VAL A 256 15.01 24.95 -6.57
C VAL A 256 13.57 24.47 -6.75
N GLY A 257 13.21 24.17 -8.01
CA GLY A 257 11.90 23.60 -8.33
C GLY A 257 11.70 22.21 -7.74
N VAL A 258 10.44 21.87 -7.47
CA VAL A 258 10.04 20.59 -6.89
C VAL A 258 9.49 19.67 -7.98
N GLY A 259 10.21 18.58 -8.21
CA GLY A 259 9.77 17.51 -9.11
C GLY A 259 8.88 16.49 -8.42
N PHE A 260 8.29 15.60 -9.20
CA PHE A 260 7.35 14.57 -8.76
C PHE A 260 7.98 13.42 -7.97
N THR A 261 9.30 13.37 -7.82
CA THR A 261 9.98 12.19 -7.23
C THR A 261 9.51 11.92 -5.80
N ALA A 262 9.46 12.94 -4.95
CA ALA A 262 9.02 12.79 -3.56
C ALA A 262 7.50 12.53 -3.49
N THR A 263 6.72 13.30 -4.24
CA THR A 263 5.26 13.14 -4.37
C THR A 263 4.88 11.72 -4.77
N LEU A 264 5.50 11.17 -5.81
CA LEU A 264 5.20 9.81 -6.26
C LEU A 264 5.64 8.75 -5.26
N THR A 265 6.79 8.93 -4.60
CA THR A 265 7.18 8.02 -3.51
C THR A 265 6.14 8.07 -2.37
N HIS A 266 5.66 9.25 -1.97
CA HIS A 266 4.60 9.41 -0.98
C HIS A 266 3.30 8.69 -1.37
N GLU A 267 2.77 8.97 -2.57
CA GLU A 267 1.54 8.35 -3.04
C GLU A 267 1.67 6.83 -3.23
N PHE A 268 2.84 6.34 -3.66
CA PHE A 268 3.07 4.90 -3.70
C PHE A 268 3.10 4.28 -2.30
N GLY A 269 3.57 5.00 -1.27
CA GLY A 269 3.43 4.57 0.12
C GLY A 269 1.97 4.33 0.49
N HIS A 270 1.09 5.28 0.14
CA HIS A 270 -0.35 5.12 0.30
C HIS A 270 -0.90 3.91 -0.47
N MET A 271 -0.53 3.72 -1.74
CA MET A 271 -0.94 2.53 -2.53
C MET A 271 -0.50 1.21 -1.88
N MET A 272 0.60 1.22 -1.13
CA MET A 272 1.08 0.05 -0.39
C MET A 272 0.36 -0.17 0.95
N GLY A 273 -0.48 0.78 1.39
CA GLY A 273 -1.27 0.71 2.61
C GLY A 273 -0.81 1.65 3.73
N LEU A 274 0.25 2.45 3.52
CA LEU A 274 0.71 3.39 4.53
C LEU A 274 -0.26 4.56 4.69
N ASN A 275 -0.38 5.02 5.93
CA ASN A 275 -1.07 6.26 6.27
C ASN A 275 -0.05 7.36 6.53
N HIS A 276 -0.52 8.62 6.60
CA HIS A 276 0.28 9.67 7.21
C HIS A 276 0.58 9.30 8.66
N PRO A 277 1.78 9.58 9.17
CA PRO A 277 2.11 9.25 10.54
C PRO A 277 1.44 10.21 11.52
N PHE A 278 0.46 11.03 11.15
CA PHE A 278 -0.10 12.08 12.01
C PHE A 278 -1.64 12.17 11.96
N ILE A 279 -2.31 11.04 11.73
CA ILE A 279 -3.78 10.99 11.66
C ILE A 279 -4.40 11.23 13.03
N TYR A 280 -3.82 10.63 14.06
CA TYR A 280 -4.36 10.66 15.42
C TYR A 280 -3.80 11.79 16.28
N ASP A 281 -2.64 12.33 15.90
CA ASP A 281 -1.90 13.38 16.61
C ASP A 281 -0.89 13.99 15.61
N LEU A 282 -0.77 15.31 15.60
CA LEU A 282 0.10 16.03 14.66
C LEU A 282 1.59 15.96 15.02
N THR A 283 1.90 15.54 16.25
CA THR A 283 3.27 15.45 16.78
C THR A 283 4.12 14.44 16.02
N GLU A 284 3.53 13.42 15.45
CA GLU A 284 4.25 12.41 14.67
C GLU A 284 4.53 12.83 13.21
N ASP A 285 4.08 14.01 12.78
CA ASP A 285 4.54 14.63 11.53
C ASP A 285 6.05 14.96 11.55
N PHE A 286 6.66 15.01 12.74
CA PHE A 286 8.11 15.09 12.90
C PHE A 286 8.87 13.77 12.69
N THR A 287 8.20 12.73 12.20
CA THR A 287 8.85 11.47 11.83
C THR A 287 9.62 11.63 10.51
N ASP A 288 10.87 11.17 10.46
CA ASP A 288 11.68 11.14 9.24
C ASP A 288 11.17 10.05 8.28
N THR A 289 10.15 10.41 7.52
CA THR A 289 9.52 9.59 6.48
C THR A 289 8.94 10.45 5.38
N VAL A 290 8.99 9.95 4.15
CA VAL A 290 8.28 10.50 2.99
C VAL A 290 6.78 10.59 3.22
N MET A 291 6.21 9.83 4.16
CA MET A 291 4.80 9.91 4.55
C MET A 291 4.48 11.14 5.44
N SER A 292 5.50 11.83 5.94
CA SER A 292 5.36 13.06 6.72
C SER A 292 5.46 14.29 5.81
N TYR A 293 4.86 15.39 6.24
CA TYR A 293 4.96 16.66 5.54
C TYR A 293 6.08 17.54 6.12
N TYR A 294 6.43 17.39 7.40
CA TYR A 294 7.47 18.23 7.99
C TYR A 294 8.90 17.85 7.58
N SER A 295 9.23 16.55 7.59
CA SER A 295 10.63 16.13 7.47
C SER A 295 11.22 16.36 6.07
N ALA A 296 10.38 16.57 5.07
CA ALA A 296 10.74 16.62 3.65
C ALA A 296 11.59 15.41 3.20
N SER A 297 11.44 14.28 3.91
CA SER A 297 12.19 13.05 3.63
C SER A 297 11.76 12.45 2.31
N THR A 298 12.67 11.71 1.68
CA THR A 298 12.41 10.99 0.42
C THR A 298 12.46 9.48 0.60
N GLN A 299 12.56 9.02 1.84
CA GLN A 299 12.69 7.62 2.22
C GLN A 299 11.56 7.25 3.18
N TYR A 300 11.23 5.96 3.23
CA TYR A 300 10.33 5.43 4.24
C TYR A 300 11.06 5.27 5.57
N SER A 301 10.35 5.47 6.68
CA SER A 301 10.87 5.22 8.03
C SER A 301 10.89 3.74 8.37
N GLN A 302 11.60 3.38 9.45
CA GLN A 302 11.51 2.06 10.05
C GLN A 302 10.08 1.69 10.48
N PHE A 303 9.25 2.66 10.87
CA PHE A 303 7.83 2.42 11.20
C PHE A 303 7.02 2.03 9.96
N ASP A 304 7.29 2.66 8.81
CA ASP A 304 6.67 2.30 7.53
C ASP A 304 7.07 0.89 7.10
N HIS A 305 8.37 0.58 7.19
CA HIS A 305 8.90 -0.76 6.91
C HIS A 305 8.22 -1.82 7.79
N ASP A 306 8.14 -1.57 9.09
CA ASP A 306 7.51 -2.51 10.02
C ASP A 306 6.01 -2.66 9.77
N THR A 307 5.31 -1.59 9.40
CA THR A 307 3.87 -1.62 9.08
C THR A 307 3.59 -2.50 7.87
N ILE A 308 4.32 -2.29 6.76
CA ILE A 308 4.16 -3.10 5.56
C ILE A 308 4.53 -4.56 5.80
N LEU A 309 5.68 -4.81 6.44
CA LEU A 309 6.15 -6.16 6.67
C LEU A 309 5.26 -6.92 7.66
N ARG A 310 4.74 -6.28 8.70
CA ARG A 310 3.73 -6.88 9.59
C ARG A 310 2.46 -7.23 8.83
N GLY A 311 1.90 -6.29 8.08
CA GLY A 311 0.68 -6.53 7.30
C GLY A 311 0.81 -7.71 6.33
N ILE A 312 1.96 -7.85 5.66
CA ILE A 312 2.25 -9.01 4.80
C ILE A 312 2.30 -10.31 5.59
N ASN A 313 3.05 -10.33 6.69
CA ASN A 313 3.16 -11.53 7.53
C ASN A 313 1.80 -11.92 8.09
N ASP A 314 1.03 -10.96 8.61
CA ASP A 314 -0.28 -11.18 9.22
C ASP A 314 -1.29 -11.72 8.19
N GLY A 315 -1.30 -11.16 6.98
CA GLY A 315 -2.12 -11.67 5.88
C GLY A 315 -1.77 -13.12 5.50
N LEU A 316 -0.48 -13.41 5.28
CA LEU A 316 -0.01 -14.76 4.92
C LEU A 316 -0.25 -15.79 6.04
N LEU A 317 0.02 -15.43 7.29
CA LEU A 317 -0.20 -16.31 8.45
C LEU A 317 -1.69 -16.52 8.71
N GLY A 318 -2.50 -15.47 8.60
CA GLY A 318 -3.96 -15.56 8.68
C GLY A 318 -4.53 -16.49 7.61
N PHE A 319 -4.07 -16.35 6.37
CA PHE A 319 -4.40 -17.28 5.29
C PHE A 319 -4.00 -18.72 5.61
N ALA A 320 -2.75 -18.94 6.06
CA ALA A 320 -2.26 -20.29 6.40
C ALA A 320 -3.10 -20.94 7.51
N GLN A 321 -3.42 -20.19 8.57
CA GLN A 321 -4.26 -20.66 9.67
C GLN A 321 -5.68 -20.99 9.21
N SER A 322 -6.26 -20.13 8.36
CA SER A 322 -7.59 -20.36 7.77
C SER A 322 -7.60 -21.66 6.94
N GLU A 323 -6.65 -21.83 6.03
CA GLU A 323 -6.52 -23.03 5.19
C GLU A 323 -6.34 -24.30 6.03
N LEU A 324 -5.48 -24.26 7.06
CA LEU A 324 -5.29 -25.40 7.96
C LEU A 324 -6.56 -25.74 8.75
N SER A 325 -7.32 -24.72 9.20
CA SER A 325 -8.58 -24.93 9.93
C SER A 325 -9.66 -25.59 9.07
N ALA A 326 -9.63 -25.35 7.75
CA ALA A 326 -10.52 -25.97 6.78
C ALA A 326 -10.03 -27.36 6.30
N THR A 327 -8.78 -27.73 6.61
CA THR A 327 -8.14 -28.95 6.10
C THR A 327 -8.47 -30.16 6.98
N SER A 328 -9.10 -31.18 6.41
CA SER A 328 -9.19 -32.51 7.05
C SER A 328 -7.85 -33.26 6.95
N ALA A 329 -7.25 -33.58 8.10
CA ALA A 329 -5.98 -34.31 8.15
C ALA A 329 -6.13 -35.76 7.66
N ASN A 330 -5.19 -36.21 6.82
CA ASN A 330 -5.08 -37.58 6.31
C ASN A 330 -3.61 -37.94 6.02
N LEU A 331 -3.36 -39.19 5.60
CA LEU A 331 -2.00 -39.68 5.33
C LEU A 331 -1.26 -38.91 4.22
N PHE A 332 -2.00 -38.37 3.24
CA PHE A 332 -1.42 -37.69 2.08
C PHE A 332 -1.03 -36.24 2.37
N ASN A 333 -1.68 -35.58 3.34
CA ASN A 333 -1.42 -34.17 3.67
C ASN A 333 -0.72 -33.94 5.01
N ALA A 334 -0.50 -34.99 5.83
CA ALA A 334 0.13 -34.89 7.15
C ALA A 334 1.48 -34.16 7.12
N ALA A 335 2.32 -34.42 6.12
CA ALA A 335 3.61 -33.75 5.96
C ALA A 335 3.45 -32.24 5.73
N GLN A 336 2.49 -31.83 4.89
CA GLN A 336 2.28 -30.42 4.60
C GLN A 336 1.63 -29.66 5.76
N ILE A 337 0.75 -30.30 6.52
CA ILE A 337 0.24 -29.76 7.78
C ILE A 337 1.40 -29.52 8.77
N ALA A 338 2.28 -30.50 8.93
CA ALA A 338 3.44 -30.37 9.81
C ALA A 338 4.41 -29.26 9.37
N ASN A 339 4.69 -29.18 8.07
CA ASN A 339 5.54 -28.14 7.49
C ASN A 339 4.94 -26.75 7.68
N ALA A 340 3.64 -26.58 7.43
CA ALA A 340 2.92 -25.33 7.62
C ALA A 340 2.99 -24.88 9.09
N ASN A 341 2.66 -25.75 10.05
CA ASN A 341 2.72 -25.44 11.47
C ASN A 341 4.14 -25.08 11.94
N SER A 342 5.16 -25.80 11.43
CA SER A 342 6.56 -25.48 11.73
C SER A 342 6.95 -24.10 11.19
N ALA A 343 6.53 -23.76 9.97
CA ALA A 343 6.79 -22.45 9.38
C ALA A 343 6.08 -21.32 10.12
N ILE A 344 4.80 -21.50 10.52
CA ILE A 344 4.06 -20.56 11.38
C ILE A 344 4.85 -20.31 12.68
N SER A 345 5.34 -21.36 13.33
CA SER A 345 6.11 -21.23 14.58
C SER A 345 7.39 -20.42 14.39
N ARG A 346 8.15 -20.67 13.31
CA ARG A 346 9.37 -19.91 12.99
C ARG A 346 9.07 -18.45 12.65
N ALA A 347 8.01 -18.19 11.88
CA ALA A 347 7.56 -16.84 11.56
C ALA A 347 7.21 -16.06 12.85
N ASN A 348 6.42 -16.65 13.76
CA ASN A 348 6.08 -16.04 15.04
C ASN A 348 7.32 -15.74 15.90
N GLN A 349 8.28 -16.67 15.98
CA GLN A 349 9.53 -16.43 16.73
C GLN A 349 10.34 -15.24 16.20
N LYS A 350 10.31 -15.00 14.89
CA LYS A 350 10.95 -13.83 14.28
C LYS A 350 10.13 -12.57 14.49
N TYR A 351 8.81 -12.67 14.37
CA TYR A 351 7.86 -11.60 14.62
C TYR A 351 8.00 -11.04 16.05
N ASP A 352 8.11 -11.92 17.06
CA ASP A 352 8.31 -11.56 18.48
C ASP A 352 9.62 -10.78 18.71
N LYS A 353 10.61 -10.98 17.85
CA LYS A 353 11.90 -10.27 17.86
C LYS A 353 11.90 -9.03 16.96
N MET A 354 10.74 -8.67 16.40
CA MET A 354 10.58 -7.62 15.39
C MET A 354 11.44 -7.86 14.13
N ASP A 355 11.79 -9.10 13.82
CA ASP A 355 12.42 -9.49 12.55
C ASP A 355 11.34 -9.78 11.49
N TYR A 356 10.52 -8.77 11.18
CA TYR A 356 9.40 -8.90 10.25
C TYR A 356 9.87 -9.24 8.84
N LYS A 357 11.02 -8.68 8.42
CA LYS A 357 11.65 -9.00 7.14
C LYS A 357 12.03 -10.47 7.05
N GLY A 358 12.69 -11.01 8.07
CA GLY A 358 13.08 -12.41 8.12
C GLY A 358 11.90 -13.37 8.24
N ALA A 359 10.77 -12.91 8.80
CA ALA A 359 9.54 -13.69 8.95
C ALA A 359 8.82 -13.94 7.61
N VAL A 360 8.93 -13.02 6.64
CA VAL A 360 8.17 -13.10 5.37
C VAL A 360 8.33 -14.44 4.67
N GLN A 361 9.55 -14.99 4.57
CA GLN A 361 9.76 -16.28 3.91
C GLN A 361 9.08 -17.44 4.65
N ASP A 362 9.15 -17.47 5.97
CA ASP A 362 8.46 -18.50 6.76
C ASP A 362 6.93 -18.35 6.64
N SER A 363 6.41 -17.13 6.56
CA SER A 363 4.98 -16.88 6.33
C SER A 363 4.53 -17.34 4.94
N ILE A 364 5.35 -17.14 3.90
CA ILE A 364 5.10 -17.67 2.55
C ILE A 364 5.10 -19.20 2.56
N ASP A 365 6.08 -19.81 3.23
CA ASP A 365 6.18 -21.27 3.33
C ASP A 365 4.97 -21.83 4.09
N ALA A 366 4.52 -21.17 5.17
CA ALA A 366 3.32 -21.52 5.89
C ALA A 366 2.09 -21.52 4.98
N ALA A 367 1.84 -20.41 4.26
CA ALA A 367 0.71 -20.26 3.35
C ALA A 367 0.73 -21.31 2.22
N THR A 368 1.91 -21.54 1.62
CA THR A 368 2.08 -22.49 0.52
C THR A 368 1.82 -23.93 0.97
N ASN A 369 2.37 -24.33 2.12
CA ASN A 369 2.18 -25.68 2.65
C ASN A 369 0.74 -25.90 3.14
N ALA A 370 0.12 -24.89 3.76
CA ALA A 370 -1.28 -24.96 4.20
C ALA A 370 -2.23 -25.16 3.01
N GLN A 371 -2.07 -24.39 1.94
CA GLN A 371 -2.87 -24.55 0.74
C GLN A 371 -2.62 -25.90 0.05
N ALA A 372 -1.37 -26.35 -0.02
CA ALA A 372 -1.06 -27.68 -0.55
C ALA A 372 -1.73 -28.79 0.26
N ALA A 373 -1.76 -28.66 1.59
CA ALA A 373 -2.44 -29.60 2.48
C ALA A 373 -3.96 -29.62 2.23
N ASN A 374 -4.56 -28.44 2.06
CA ASN A 374 -5.98 -28.31 1.77
C ASN A 374 -6.35 -28.91 0.41
N ASN A 375 -5.56 -28.65 -0.64
CA ASN A 375 -5.75 -29.27 -1.96
C ASN A 375 -5.66 -30.80 -1.92
N LEU A 376 -4.77 -31.35 -1.08
CA LEU A 376 -4.64 -32.79 -0.86
C LEU A 376 -5.76 -33.37 0.02
N SER A 377 -6.50 -32.55 0.77
CA SER A 377 -7.64 -33.00 1.57
C SER A 377 -8.82 -33.45 0.70
N ALA A 378 -8.98 -32.86 -0.49
CA ALA A 378 -9.99 -33.23 -1.47
C ALA A 378 -9.76 -34.62 -2.12
N PHE A 379 -8.56 -35.19 -1.97
CA PHE A 379 -8.23 -36.56 -2.38
C PHE A 379 -8.56 -37.62 -1.32
N GLY A 380 -9.32 -37.24 -0.28
CA GLY A 380 -9.85 -38.15 0.73
C GLY A 380 -10.68 -39.26 0.09
N LEU A 381 -10.04 -40.38 -0.23
CA LEU A 381 -10.70 -41.66 -0.47
C LEU A 381 -11.57 -41.97 0.76
N SER A 382 -12.81 -42.38 0.53
CA SER A 382 -13.71 -42.77 1.63
C SER A 382 -13.04 -43.78 2.56
N PRO A 383 -13.37 -43.80 3.87
CA PRO A 383 -12.83 -44.79 4.80
C PRO A 383 -12.95 -46.25 4.31
N SER A 384 -13.94 -46.53 3.46
CA SER A 384 -14.15 -47.82 2.78
C SER A 384 -13.12 -48.17 1.70
N LEU A 385 -12.46 -47.19 1.07
CA LEU A 385 -11.37 -47.42 0.12
C LEU A 385 -10.02 -47.64 0.83
N LEU A 386 -9.84 -47.05 2.02
CA LEU A 386 -8.67 -47.27 2.87
C LEU A 386 -8.66 -48.69 3.47
N SER A 387 -9.82 -49.24 3.85
CA SER A 387 -9.94 -50.66 4.19
C SER A 387 -9.78 -51.58 2.96
N GLY A 388 -10.10 -51.10 1.76
CA GLY A 388 -9.81 -51.80 0.51
C GLY A 388 -8.32 -51.86 0.16
N ILE A 389 -7.56 -50.78 0.39
CA ILE A 389 -6.11 -50.70 0.11
C ILE A 389 -5.28 -51.45 1.17
N LEU A 390 -5.68 -51.42 2.44
CA LEU A 390 -5.07 -52.27 3.48
C LEU A 390 -5.44 -53.76 3.30
N GLY A 391 -6.62 -54.07 2.75
CA GLY A 391 -6.98 -55.42 2.30
C GLY A 391 -6.20 -55.89 1.05
N LEU A 392 -5.78 -54.95 0.20
CA LEU A 392 -4.98 -55.22 -1.00
C LEU A 392 -3.48 -55.45 -0.72
N ALA A 393 -2.97 -55.09 0.46
CA ALA A 393 -1.59 -55.41 0.85
C ALA A 393 -1.32 -56.94 0.95
N VAL A 394 -2.37 -57.77 1.02
CA VAL A 394 -2.28 -59.24 0.91
C VAL A 394 -2.40 -59.73 -0.54
N GLY A 395 -2.96 -58.93 -1.46
CA GLY A 395 -3.12 -59.27 -2.88
C GLY A 395 -2.01 -58.79 -3.81
N VAL A 396 -1.14 -57.87 -3.35
CA VAL A 396 -0.07 -57.24 -4.15
C VAL A 396 1.05 -58.21 -4.57
N ALA A 397 1.19 -59.38 -3.94
CA ALA A 397 2.18 -60.38 -4.35
C ALA A 397 1.91 -61.00 -5.75
N ILE A 398 0.66 -60.99 -6.23
CA ILE A 398 0.28 -61.59 -7.52
C ILE A 398 0.29 -60.54 -8.67
N GLY A 399 0.08 -59.26 -8.36
CA GLY A 399 0.02 -58.17 -9.36
C GLY A 399 1.38 -57.74 -9.93
N PHE A 400 2.48 -57.95 -9.19
CA PHE A 400 3.83 -57.55 -9.62
C PHE A 400 4.35 -58.31 -10.85
N LEU A 401 3.78 -59.48 -11.15
CA LEU A 401 4.19 -60.29 -12.32
C LEU A 401 3.54 -59.86 -13.64
N VAL A 402 2.42 -59.13 -13.59
CA VAL A 402 1.69 -58.67 -14.79
C VAL A 402 2.06 -57.23 -15.17
N GLY A 403 2.41 -56.39 -14.21
CA GLY A 403 2.77 -54.98 -14.45
C GLY A 403 4.12 -54.74 -15.14
N TYR A 404 5.07 -55.68 -15.02
CA TYR A 404 6.42 -55.54 -15.60
C TYR A 404 6.43 -55.59 -17.14
N LEU A 405 5.39 -56.15 -17.77
CA LEU A 405 5.30 -56.26 -19.24
C LEU A 405 4.63 -55.05 -19.93
N PHE A 406 4.05 -54.11 -19.19
CA PHE A 406 3.37 -52.92 -19.76
C PHE A 406 4.17 -51.61 -19.70
N LEU A 407 5.34 -51.60 -19.03
CA LEU A 407 6.12 -50.38 -18.75
C LEU A 407 7.24 -50.08 -19.76
N GLN A 408 7.11 -50.50 -21.02
CA GLN A 408 8.07 -50.15 -22.07
C GLN A 408 7.54 -49.23 -23.18
N GLN A 409 6.39 -48.57 -23.01
CA GLN A 409 5.82 -47.80 -24.14
C GLN A 409 5.30 -46.39 -23.88
N ARG A 410 5.65 -45.71 -22.78
CA ARG A 410 5.36 -44.27 -22.64
C ARG A 410 6.46 -43.50 -21.89
N GLN A 411 7.60 -43.31 -22.57
CA GLN A 411 8.40 -42.11 -22.33
C GLN A 411 7.86 -41.00 -23.22
N GLY A 412 7.30 -39.96 -22.59
CA GLY A 412 6.88 -38.76 -23.29
C GLY A 412 5.88 -37.93 -22.49
N ARG A 413 6.33 -36.74 -22.10
CA ARG A 413 5.58 -35.54 -21.65
C ARG A 413 5.39 -35.38 -20.13
N GLY A 414 5.79 -34.18 -19.68
CA GLY A 414 5.16 -33.51 -18.54
C GLY A 414 6.15 -32.87 -17.58
N ALA A 415 6.62 -31.68 -17.89
CA ALA A 415 7.26 -30.79 -16.93
C ALA A 415 6.30 -30.49 -15.78
N SER A 416 6.82 -30.53 -14.55
CA SER A 416 6.12 -30.19 -13.31
C SER A 416 5.62 -28.74 -13.35
N SER A 417 4.30 -28.55 -13.33
CA SER A 417 3.67 -27.26 -13.09
C SER A 417 3.82 -26.89 -11.62
N SER A 418 4.49 -25.78 -11.35
CA SER A 418 4.49 -25.11 -10.06
C SER A 418 3.05 -24.79 -9.62
N SER A 419 2.70 -25.20 -8.40
CA SER A 419 1.43 -24.89 -7.75
C SER A 419 1.33 -23.39 -7.48
N GLN A 420 0.57 -22.67 -8.31
CA GLN A 420 0.23 -21.26 -8.09
C GLN A 420 -0.68 -21.13 -6.87
N MET A 421 -0.34 -20.18 -5.99
CA MET A 421 -1.16 -19.79 -4.85
C MET A 421 -2.43 -19.13 -5.38
N GLN A 422 -3.59 -19.81 -5.34
CA GLN A 422 -4.85 -19.25 -5.81
C GLN A 422 -5.42 -18.24 -4.81
N TYR A 423 -4.90 -17.00 -4.85
CA TYR A 423 -5.66 -15.84 -4.40
C TYR A 423 -6.94 -15.72 -5.25
N GLY A 424 -8.00 -15.19 -4.65
CA GLY A 424 -9.28 -15.02 -5.34
C GLY A 424 -10.26 -16.19 -5.20
N ARG A 425 -10.31 -16.89 -4.06
CA ARG A 425 -11.44 -17.75 -3.68
C ARG A 425 -11.92 -17.46 -2.26
N CYS A 426 -13.22 -17.43 -2.06
CA CYS A 426 -13.84 -17.08 -0.77
C CYS A 426 -13.56 -18.19 0.26
N PRO A 427 -13.02 -17.87 1.45
CA PRO A 427 -12.76 -18.86 2.49
C PRO A 427 -14.06 -19.47 3.02
N THR A 428 -15.18 -18.74 2.94
CA THR A 428 -16.48 -19.23 3.39
C THR A 428 -17.12 -20.23 2.42
N CYS A 429 -16.97 -20.03 1.10
CA CYS A 429 -17.72 -20.83 0.12
C CYS A 429 -16.90 -21.40 -1.04
N GLY A 430 -15.59 -21.21 -1.07
CA GLY A 430 -14.66 -21.72 -2.08
C GLY A 430 -14.87 -21.20 -3.51
N ARG A 431 -15.80 -20.25 -3.72
CA ARG A 431 -16.10 -19.65 -5.03
C ARG A 431 -15.06 -18.58 -5.38
N PRO A 432 -14.76 -18.36 -6.67
CA PRO A 432 -13.90 -17.26 -7.08
C PRO A 432 -14.37 -15.93 -6.48
N LEU A 433 -13.43 -15.15 -5.97
CA LEU A 433 -13.65 -13.78 -5.54
C LEU A 433 -13.48 -12.87 -6.75
N ARG A 434 -14.32 -11.84 -6.80
CA ARG A 434 -14.14 -10.72 -7.70
C ARG A 434 -13.29 -9.68 -6.98
N TRP A 435 -12.21 -9.22 -7.60
CA TRP A 435 -11.53 -8.03 -7.09
C TRP A 435 -12.48 -6.84 -7.20
N ASP A 436 -12.76 -6.19 -6.09
CA ASP A 436 -13.49 -4.93 -6.10
C ASP A 436 -12.49 -3.78 -6.15
N PRO A 437 -12.33 -3.11 -7.32
CA PRO A 437 -11.32 -2.08 -7.48
C PRO A 437 -11.62 -0.84 -6.65
N LEU A 438 -12.86 -0.61 -6.20
CA LEU A 438 -13.20 0.55 -5.38
C LEU A 438 -12.80 0.35 -3.93
N MET A 439 -12.98 -0.86 -3.42
CA MET A 439 -12.69 -1.20 -2.03
C MET A 439 -11.30 -1.78 -1.84
N MET A 440 -10.58 -2.02 -2.95
CA MET A 440 -9.31 -2.76 -2.98
C MET A 440 -9.34 -4.05 -2.18
N GLN A 441 -10.48 -4.74 -2.23
CA GLN A 441 -10.71 -5.94 -1.47
C GLN A 441 -11.34 -6.98 -2.39
N TRP A 442 -11.02 -8.23 -2.10
CA TRP A 442 -11.69 -9.34 -2.74
C TRP A 442 -13.12 -9.42 -2.24
N TYR A 443 -14.10 -9.33 -3.14
CA TYR A 443 -15.51 -9.47 -2.81
C TYR A 443 -16.00 -10.87 -3.20
N CYS A 444 -16.71 -11.52 -2.29
CA CYS A 444 -17.41 -12.76 -2.62
C CYS A 444 -18.82 -12.45 -3.10
N ASP A 445 -19.07 -12.58 -4.40
CA ASP A 445 -20.41 -12.40 -4.96
C ASP A 445 -21.45 -13.39 -4.41
N ASN A 446 -21.00 -14.54 -3.92
CA ASN A 446 -21.87 -15.57 -3.34
C ASN A 446 -22.20 -15.28 -1.86
N CYS A 447 -21.20 -14.92 -1.05
CA CYS A 447 -21.38 -14.66 0.38
C CYS A 447 -21.66 -13.19 0.70
N LYS A 448 -21.71 -12.33 -0.32
CA LYS A 448 -22.06 -10.90 -0.27
C LYS A 448 -21.26 -10.08 0.75
N HIS A 449 -19.99 -10.42 0.95
CA HIS A 449 -19.09 -9.67 1.83
C HIS A 449 -17.69 -9.52 1.21
N PHE A 450 -16.96 -8.52 1.68
CA PHE A 450 -15.54 -8.36 1.40
C PHE A 450 -14.73 -9.34 2.25
N VAL A 451 -13.87 -10.07 1.58
CA VAL A 451 -12.95 -11.02 2.17
C VAL A 451 -11.62 -10.30 2.32
N LYS A 452 -11.17 -10.16 3.57
CA LYS A 452 -9.76 -9.89 3.85
C LYS A 452 -9.01 -11.19 3.54
N GLN A 453 -8.25 -11.18 2.45
CA GLN A 453 -7.30 -12.26 2.14
C GLN A 453 -5.93 -11.87 2.67
#